data_AF-A0A4Y7LBT6-F1
#
_entry.id   AF-A0A4Y7LBT6-F1
#
_cell.length_a   1.000
_cell.length_b   1.000
_cell.length_c   1.000
_cell.angle_alpha   90.00
_cell.angle_beta   90.00
_cell.angle_gamma   90.00
#
_symmetry.space_group_name_H-M   'P 1'
#
loop_
_entity.id
_entity.type
_entity.pdbx_description
1 polymer ?
#
loop_
_entity_poly.entity_id
_entity_poly.type
_entity_poly.pdbx_seq_one_letter_code
_entity_poly.pdbx_strand_id
1 'polypeptide(L)'
;MKNGEVVGVAYLRTMIDGQTGVACLKVVPEGTDAAVIVDSSAPIGPTQELFEKLFFESVAKAIRPGGVVCTQAESIWLHMHIIEDIVSNCQIFKGSVNYVWTTVRTYPRLASLSMEIQIFRGI
;
A
#
# COMPACT_ATOMS: atom_id res chain seq x y z
N MET A 1 -7.90 23.59 12.71
CA MET A 1 -6.83 22.89 11.97
C MET A 1 -5.95 22.17 12.99
N LYS A 2 -6.29 20.91 13.30
CA LYS A 2 -5.55 20.00 14.20
C LYS A 2 -5.53 18.63 13.52
N ASN A 3 -4.34 18.05 13.37
CA ASN A 3 -4.03 16.64 13.12
C ASN A 3 -4.77 15.94 11.96
N GLY A 4 -4.62 16.46 10.75
CA GLY A 4 -5.07 15.80 9.52
C GLY A 4 -4.06 14.75 9.06
N GLU A 5 -4.30 13.49 9.42
CA GLU A 5 -3.74 12.34 8.71
C GLU A 5 -4.65 12.11 7.50
N VAL A 6 -4.23 12.56 6.33
CA VAL A 6 -4.95 12.32 5.08
C VAL A 6 -4.34 11.08 4.45
N VAL A 7 -5.10 9.99 4.43
CA VAL A 7 -4.78 8.80 3.63
C VAL A 7 -5.43 9.03 2.26
N GLY A 8 -4.62 9.18 1.21
CA GLY A 8 -5.09 9.29 -0.16
C GLY A 8 -5.26 7.89 -0.77
N VAL A 9 -6.36 7.63 -1.46
CA VAL A 9 -6.47 6.46 -2.34
C VAL A 9 -7.03 6.96 -3.66
N ALA A 10 -6.28 6.77 -4.74
CA ALA A 10 -6.63 7.23 -6.08
C ALA A 10 -6.82 6.04 -7.05
N TYR A 11 -7.97 5.36 -6.97
CA TYR A 11 -9.00 5.33 -8.03
C TYR A 11 -10.15 4.40 -7.59
N LEU A 12 -11.37 4.93 -7.73
CA LEU A 12 -12.72 4.46 -7.37
C LEU A 12 -13.19 4.40 -5.91
N ARG A 13 -12.34 4.40 -4.88
CA ARG A 13 -12.81 4.59 -3.49
C ARG A 13 -11.85 5.43 -2.67
N THR A 14 -12.23 6.67 -2.38
CA THR A 14 -11.51 7.51 -1.41
C THR A 14 -11.75 6.96 0.00
N MET A 15 -10.68 6.60 0.70
CA MET A 15 -10.74 6.10 2.08
C MET A 15 -10.13 7.15 3.00
N ILE A 16 -10.89 7.62 4.00
CA ILE A 16 -10.59 8.84 4.77
C ILE A 16 -9.52 8.59 5.86
N ASP A 17 -9.46 7.37 6.38
CA ASP A 17 -8.49 6.91 7.38
C ASP A 17 -8.15 5.43 7.19
N GLY A 18 -7.11 4.94 7.88
CA GLY A 18 -6.63 3.56 7.75
C GLY A 18 -7.67 2.48 8.13
N GLN A 19 -8.49 2.75 9.16
CA GLN A 19 -9.52 1.81 9.64
C GLN A 19 -10.67 1.69 8.64
N THR A 20 -11.13 2.81 8.09
CA THR A 20 -12.09 2.89 6.99
C THR A 20 -11.52 2.21 5.75
N GLY A 21 -10.20 2.34 5.54
CA GLY A 21 -9.42 1.64 4.53
C GLY A 21 -9.62 0.13 4.54
N VAL A 22 -9.23 -0.49 5.64
CA VAL A 22 -9.34 -1.93 5.88
C VAL A 22 -10.80 -2.39 5.82
N ALA A 23 -11.72 -1.65 6.43
CA ALA A 23 -13.14 -1.99 6.42
C ALA A 23 -13.76 -1.96 5.02
N CYS A 24 -13.34 -1.03 4.16
CA CYS A 24 -13.85 -0.92 2.81
C CYS A 24 -13.47 -2.14 1.96
N LEU A 25 -12.22 -2.59 2.02
CA LEU A 25 -11.77 -3.76 1.26
C LEU A 25 -12.52 -5.05 1.62
N LYS A 26 -12.98 -5.18 2.88
CA LYS A 26 -13.76 -6.35 3.32
C LYS A 26 -15.12 -6.47 2.65
N VAL A 27 -15.67 -5.36 2.14
CA VAL A 27 -17.00 -5.33 1.49
C VAL A 27 -16.91 -5.17 -0.04
N VAL A 28 -15.70 -5.08 -0.59
CA VAL A 28 -15.48 -5.05 -2.03
C VAL A 28 -15.68 -6.49 -2.58
N PRO A 29 -16.51 -6.68 -3.62
CA PRO A 29 -16.65 -7.98 -4.25
C PRO A 29 -15.32 -8.44 -4.85
N GLU A 30 -15.08 -9.76 -4.86
CA GLU A 30 -13.80 -10.29 -5.33
C GLU A 30 -13.59 -9.99 -6.83
N GLY A 31 -12.35 -9.63 -7.19
CA GLY A 31 -11.92 -9.46 -8.57
C GLY A 31 -12.53 -8.26 -9.30
N THR A 32 -13.00 -7.23 -8.58
CA THR A 32 -13.61 -6.05 -9.21
C THR A 32 -12.60 -4.98 -9.61
N ASP A 33 -11.55 -4.78 -8.81
CA ASP A 33 -10.68 -3.63 -8.98
C ASP A 33 -9.56 -3.91 -9.99
N ALA A 34 -9.37 -2.97 -10.92
CA ALA A 34 -8.25 -3.02 -11.86
C ALA A 34 -6.94 -2.54 -11.23
N ALA A 35 -7.02 -1.63 -10.26
CA ALA A 35 -5.88 -1.07 -9.56
C ALA A 35 -6.27 -0.70 -8.12
N VAL A 36 -5.34 -0.88 -7.18
CA VAL A 36 -5.44 -0.39 -5.80
C VAL A 36 -4.20 0.44 -5.49
N ILE A 37 -4.39 1.67 -5.01
CA ILE A 37 -3.30 2.57 -4.60
C ILE A 37 -3.47 2.85 -3.11
N VAL A 38 -2.43 2.61 -2.32
CA VAL A 38 -2.41 2.83 -0.87
C VAL A 38 -1.41 3.97 -0.61
N ASP A 39 -1.92 5.19 -0.50
CA ASP A 39 -1.15 6.37 -0.13
C ASP A 39 -1.47 6.71 1.34
N SER A 40 -0.70 6.08 2.23
CA SER A 40 -0.85 6.18 3.69
C SER A 40 0.33 6.89 4.36
N SER A 41 0.12 7.29 5.61
CA SER A 41 1.18 7.69 6.52
C SER A 41 2.05 6.48 6.93
N ALA A 42 3.13 6.78 7.66
CA ALA A 42 4.02 5.77 8.24
C ALA A 42 3.24 4.77 9.13
N PRO A 43 3.72 3.51 9.29
CA PRO A 43 3.02 2.42 10.00
C PRO A 43 2.98 2.63 11.52
N ILE A 44 2.25 3.65 11.98
CA ILE A 44 2.15 4.03 13.38
C ILE A 44 0.67 4.30 13.70
N GLY A 45 0.16 3.65 14.73
CA GLY A 45 -1.23 3.85 15.16
C GLY A 45 -2.23 3.28 14.13
N PRO A 46 -3.21 4.07 13.66
CA PRO A 46 -4.35 3.55 12.88
C PRO A 46 -3.99 3.03 11.48
N THR A 47 -2.78 3.32 10.98
CA THR A 47 -2.31 2.89 9.66
C THR A 47 -1.44 1.65 9.70
N GLN A 48 -1.06 1.16 10.89
CA GLN A 48 -0.20 -0.03 11.03
C GLN A 48 -0.81 -1.25 10.32
N GLU A 49 -2.13 -1.43 10.40
CA GLU A 49 -2.85 -2.54 9.76
C GLU A 49 -2.67 -2.57 8.23
N LEU A 50 -2.40 -1.43 7.58
CA LEU A 50 -2.21 -1.34 6.12
C LEU A 50 -0.91 -2.00 5.63
N PHE A 51 0.01 -2.31 6.55
CA PHE A 51 1.31 -2.92 6.26
C PHE A 51 1.35 -4.41 6.64
N GLU A 52 0.27 -4.93 7.22
CA GLU A 52 0.16 -6.30 7.65
C GLU A 52 -0.33 -7.23 6.53
N LYS A 53 0.05 -8.51 6.63
CA LYS A 53 -0.32 -9.55 5.66
C LYS A 53 -1.83 -9.63 5.40
N LEU A 54 -2.67 -9.47 6.42
CA LEU A 54 -4.13 -9.56 6.30
C LEU A 54 -4.73 -8.46 5.41
N PHE A 55 -4.10 -7.28 5.39
CA PHE A 55 -4.51 -6.21 4.48
C PHE A 55 -4.17 -6.58 3.04
N PHE A 56 -2.95 -7.05 2.77
CA PHE A 56 -2.55 -7.52 1.45
C PHE A 56 -3.38 -8.71 0.94
N GLU A 57 -3.82 -9.60 1.83
CA GLU A 57 -4.80 -10.65 1.53
C GLU A 57 -6.14 -10.09 1.04
N SER A 58 -6.63 -9.03 1.70
CA SER A 58 -7.88 -8.37 1.34
C SER A 58 -7.76 -7.67 -0.01
N VAL A 59 -6.64 -6.97 -0.25
CA VAL A 59 -6.34 -6.36 -1.55
C VAL A 59 -6.23 -7.41 -2.65
N ALA A 60 -5.54 -8.54 -2.38
CA ALA A 60 -5.40 -9.63 -3.34
C ALA A 60 -6.75 -10.21 -3.76
N LYS A 61 -7.75 -10.23 -2.87
CA LYS A 61 -9.12 -10.66 -3.23
C LYS A 61 -9.85 -9.61 -4.06
N ALA A 62 -9.71 -8.33 -3.73
CA ALA A 62 -10.38 -7.23 -4.43
C ALA A 62 -9.89 -7.06 -5.88
N ILE A 63 -8.59 -7.26 -6.14
CA ILE A 63 -8.04 -7.06 -7.48
C ILE A 63 -8.38 -8.20 -8.46
N ARG A 64 -8.77 -7.81 -9.67
CA ARG A 64 -9.02 -8.73 -10.80
C ARG A 64 -7.72 -9.42 -11.27
N PRO A 65 -7.79 -10.53 -12.02
CA PRO A 65 -6.62 -11.09 -12.71
C PRO A 65 -5.94 -10.04 -13.59
N GLY A 66 -4.61 -9.90 -13.49
CA GLY A 66 -3.84 -8.83 -14.15
C GLY A 66 -4.02 -7.43 -13.54
N GLY A 67 -4.76 -7.31 -12.44
CA GLY A 67 -4.86 -6.06 -11.67
C GLY A 67 -3.55 -5.72 -10.97
N VAL A 68 -3.41 -4.44 -10.60
CA VAL A 68 -2.21 -3.90 -9.98
C VAL A 68 -2.46 -3.35 -8.58
N VAL A 69 -1.46 -3.46 -7.71
CA VAL A 69 -1.43 -2.73 -6.43
C VAL A 69 -0.25 -1.77 -6.46
N CYS A 70 -0.35 -0.69 -5.71
CA CYS A 70 0.72 0.22 -5.33
C CYS A 70 0.51 0.58 -3.86
N THR A 71 1.58 0.58 -3.06
CA THR A 71 1.52 1.03 -1.66
C THR A 71 2.78 1.77 -1.28
N GLN A 72 2.66 2.88 -0.54
CA GLN A 72 3.80 3.50 0.14
C GLN A 72 4.52 2.45 0.99
N ALA A 73 5.87 2.47 0.98
CA ALA A 73 6.70 1.45 1.62
C ALA A 73 7.98 2.06 2.24
N GLU A 74 7.84 3.17 2.98
CA GLU A 74 8.93 3.81 3.70
C GLU A 74 10.15 4.20 2.83
N SER A 75 11.31 4.46 3.45
CA SER A 75 12.55 4.84 2.76
C SER A 75 13.66 3.82 3.03
N ILE A 76 14.28 3.33 1.95
CA ILE A 76 15.39 2.36 1.97
C ILE A 76 16.55 2.77 2.87
N TRP A 77 16.80 4.07 3.02
CA TRP A 77 17.89 4.58 3.85
C TRP A 77 17.59 4.52 5.34
N LEU A 78 16.31 4.46 5.71
CA LEU A 78 15.85 4.53 7.10
C LEU A 78 15.39 3.18 7.62
N HIS A 79 14.65 2.46 6.80
CA HIS A 79 13.66 1.47 7.23
C HIS A 79 13.77 0.17 6.42
N MET A 80 14.99 -0.24 6.03
CA MET A 80 15.21 -1.44 5.21
C MET A 80 14.53 -2.69 5.79
N HIS A 81 14.57 -2.88 7.11
CA HIS A 81 13.90 -3.99 7.79
C HIS A 81 12.37 -3.98 7.58
N ILE A 82 11.71 -2.82 7.65
CA ILE A 82 10.28 -2.68 7.37
C ILE A 82 9.99 -3.02 5.91
N ILE A 83 10.85 -2.57 4.99
CA ILE A 83 10.70 -2.82 3.55
C ILE A 83 10.79 -4.32 3.24
N GLU A 84 11.73 -5.04 3.85
CA GLU A 84 11.87 -6.48 3.70
C GLU A 84 10.59 -7.22 4.14
N ASP A 85 10.00 -6.81 5.27
CA ASP A 85 8.74 -7.37 5.77
C ASP A 85 7.57 -7.10 4.82
N ILE A 86 7.46 -5.88 4.30
CA ILE A 86 6.40 -5.52 3.34
C ILE A 86 6.55 -6.33 2.05
N VAL A 87 7.77 -6.42 1.49
CA VAL A 87 8.06 -7.19 0.27
C VAL A 87 7.77 -8.68 0.47
N SER A 88 8.07 -9.21 1.65
CA SER A 88 7.74 -10.59 2.04
C SER A 88 6.23 -10.81 2.09
N ASN A 89 5.47 -9.89 2.70
CA ASN A 89 4.01 -9.95 2.74
C ASN A 89 3.39 -9.85 1.32
N CYS A 90 4.01 -9.10 0.41
CA CYS A 90 3.57 -8.97 -0.98
C CYS A 90 3.78 -10.22 -1.83
N GLN A 91 4.48 -11.26 -1.35
CA GLN A 91 4.60 -12.52 -2.08
C GLN A 91 3.25 -13.23 -2.30
N ILE A 92 2.20 -12.83 -1.55
CA ILE A 92 0.86 -13.38 -1.70
C ILE A 92 0.26 -13.18 -3.10
N PHE A 93 0.67 -12.13 -3.80
CA PHE A 93 0.03 -11.76 -5.06
C PHE A 93 0.50 -12.58 -6.28
N LYS A 94 1.34 -13.61 -6.07
CA LYS A 94 1.74 -14.66 -7.04
C LYS A 94 2.30 -14.19 -8.39
N GLY A 95 2.49 -12.89 -8.61
CA GLY A 95 3.22 -12.36 -9.75
C GLY A 95 4.42 -11.53 -9.31
N SER A 96 4.75 -10.47 -10.05
CA SER A 96 5.96 -9.70 -9.78
C SER A 96 5.75 -8.74 -8.61
N VAL A 97 6.72 -8.69 -7.69
CA VAL A 97 6.80 -7.69 -6.61
C VAL A 97 8.07 -6.88 -6.87
N ASN A 98 7.94 -5.58 -7.15
CA ASN A 98 9.06 -4.73 -7.56
C ASN A 98 9.27 -3.59 -6.57
N TYR A 99 10.54 -3.19 -6.36
CA TYR A 99 10.90 -2.01 -5.58
C TYR A 99 11.33 -0.78 -6.42
N VAL A 100 10.49 0.27 -6.53
CA VAL A 100 10.69 1.55 -7.25
C VAL A 100 10.88 2.74 -6.32
N TRP A 101 11.67 3.74 -6.70
CA TRP A 101 12.04 4.80 -5.76
C TRP A 101 12.11 6.21 -6.38
N THR A 102 11.68 7.27 -5.65
CA THR A 102 11.66 8.68 -6.12
C THR A 102 12.04 9.71 -5.05
N THR A 103 12.55 10.88 -5.43
CA THR A 103 13.00 11.90 -4.47
C THR A 103 11.88 12.88 -4.09
N VAL A 104 11.52 12.97 -2.81
CA VAL A 104 10.56 13.95 -2.28
C VAL A 104 11.23 14.78 -1.18
N ARG A 105 11.33 16.11 -1.38
CA ARG A 105 12.15 16.99 -0.52
C ARG A 105 11.65 17.12 0.92
N THR A 106 10.36 16.93 1.16
CA THR A 106 9.73 17.16 2.46
C THR A 106 9.57 15.89 3.31
N TYR A 107 9.97 14.72 2.79
CA TYR A 107 9.93 13.46 3.55
C TYR A 107 11.24 13.26 4.34
N PRO A 108 11.22 12.52 5.47
CA PRO A 108 12.39 12.35 6.32
C PRO A 108 13.63 11.78 5.60
N ARG A 109 14.77 12.43 5.85
CA ARG A 109 16.11 12.32 5.20
C ARG A 109 16.08 12.60 3.68
N LEU A 110 17.05 13.39 3.23
CA LEU A 110 17.27 13.88 1.87
C LEU A 110 17.63 12.78 0.83
N ALA A 111 16.90 11.68 0.82
CA ALA A 111 16.86 10.69 -0.25
C ALA A 111 15.56 9.88 -0.14
N SER A 112 14.86 9.80 -1.27
CA SER A 112 13.91 8.75 -1.60
C SER A 112 12.67 8.59 -0.70
N LEU A 113 11.50 9.12 -1.11
CA LEU A 113 10.25 8.41 -0.80
C LEU A 113 9.96 7.54 -2.00
N SER A 114 9.87 6.28 -1.73
CA SER A 114 9.92 5.29 -2.74
C SER A 114 8.96 4.28 -2.23
N MET A 115 7.77 4.23 -2.81
CA MET A 115 7.62 3.24 -3.85
C MET A 115 6.19 2.87 -4.17
N GLU A 116 5.93 2.67 -5.46
CA GLU A 116 4.97 1.72 -5.99
C GLU A 116 5.50 0.29 -5.85
N ILE A 117 5.00 -0.51 -4.88
CA ILE A 117 5.09 -1.96 -5.07
C ILE A 117 4.13 -2.27 -6.20
N GLN A 118 4.60 -2.27 -7.44
CA GLN A 118 3.75 -2.59 -8.57
C GLN A 118 3.61 -4.10 -8.64
N ILE A 119 2.51 -4.56 -8.06
CA ILE A 119 2.20 -5.97 -7.98
C ILE A 119 1.32 -6.34 -9.15
N PHE A 120 1.87 -7.00 -10.16
CA PHE A 120 1.03 -7.62 -11.19
C PHE A 120 0.58 -8.96 -10.67
N ARG A 121 -0.72 -9.11 -10.38
CA ARG A 121 -1.25 -10.45 -10.14
C ARG A 121 -1.16 -11.24 -11.45
N GLY A 122 -0.28 -12.23 -11.47
CA GLY A 122 -0.11 -13.13 -12.62
C GLY A 122 -1.45 -13.77 -13.02
N ILE A 123 -1.62 -13.92 -14.33
CA ILE A 123 -2.74 -14.49 -15.08
C ILE A 123 -3.44 -15.64 -14.35
#